data_AF-A0A7X8JML5-F1
#
_entry.id   AF-A0A7X8JML5-F1
#
_cell.length_a   1.000
_cell.length_b   1.000
_cell.length_c   1.000
_cell.angle_alpha   90.00
_cell.angle_beta   90.00
_cell.angle_gamma   90.00
#
_symmetry.space_group_name_H-M   'P 1'
#
loop_
_entity.id
_entity.type
_entity.pdbx_description
1 polymer ?
#
loop_
_entity_poly.entity_id
_entity_poly.type
_entity_poly.pdbx_seq_one_letter_code
_entity_poly.pdbx_strand_id
1 'polypeptide(L)'
;MRYIFTILIFSLTFFTYGQNLNDISVRINNEQLDSLPKFVIKMDKTEYFFDSIPNTINPNWIEKIEVLKSEEQKYIYGNGNGIVLIYPKKKYYKQFGLLLESIHSSQIDSDSVKIEKIVNNFFSWYIGVTKTNNGSEFIPQFVENEKGMTTLEFSKYLENLRKYHFSNSLIEVEKLTYQECISHLEKVRYSDFKTSWTDLDDFESTNCDFANSYRWTGGMEPIDCVKIVDLKLNSNQTGLVQLKFCGFDSNGKEYFWGKKIVILEKQNGNWKITKID
;
A
#
# COMPACT_ATOMS: atom_id res chain seq x y z
N MET A 1 -37.28 4.40 4.01
CA MET A 1 -37.63 3.44 5.06
C MET A 1 -37.20 4.03 6.40
N ARG A 2 -38.16 4.29 7.30
CA ARG A 2 -37.92 4.77 8.66
C ARG A 2 -37.61 3.57 9.55
N TYR A 3 -36.44 3.55 10.17
CA TYR A 3 -36.12 2.57 11.21
C TYR A 3 -36.20 3.25 12.57
N ILE A 4 -37.11 2.74 13.39
CA ILE A 4 -37.34 3.15 14.77
C ILE A 4 -36.27 2.44 15.61
N PHE A 5 -35.44 3.20 16.31
CA PHE A 5 -34.54 2.66 17.34
C PHE A 5 -35.33 2.49 18.64
N THR A 6 -35.53 1.26 19.07
CA THR A 6 -36.03 0.93 20.41
C THR A 6 -34.82 0.65 21.30
N ILE A 7 -34.48 1.57 22.21
CA ILE A 7 -33.50 1.31 23.26
C ILE A 7 -34.27 0.68 24.42
N LEU A 8 -34.01 -0.61 24.67
CA LEU A 8 -34.56 -1.33 25.81
C LEU A 8 -33.71 -0.99 27.04
N ILE A 9 -34.14 0.01 27.81
CA ILE A 9 -33.54 0.34 29.11
C ILE A 9 -34.31 -0.45 30.16
N PHE A 10 -33.71 -1.53 30.67
CA PHE A 10 -34.20 -2.15 31.91
C PHE A 10 -33.91 -1.19 33.07
N SER A 11 -34.96 -0.48 33.50
CA SER A 11 -35.00 0.17 34.80
C SER A 11 -35.22 -0.88 35.87
N LEU A 12 -34.15 -1.25 36.59
CA LEU A 12 -34.26 -1.91 37.89
C LEU A 12 -33.95 -0.86 38.96
N THR A 13 -34.99 -0.42 39.67
CA THR A 13 -34.84 0.33 40.90
C THR A 13 -34.90 -0.61 42.11
N PHE A 14 -34.12 -0.22 43.11
CA PHE A 14 -34.15 -0.59 44.54
C PHE A 14 -33.22 -1.70 45.07
N PHE A 15 -32.20 -1.18 45.76
CA PHE A 15 -31.54 -1.63 46.99
C PHE A 15 -30.72 -2.93 47.01
N THR A 16 -29.56 -2.76 47.67
CA THR A 16 -28.71 -3.72 48.38
C THR A 16 -27.54 -4.39 47.63
N TYR A 17 -26.35 -4.08 48.18
CA TYR A 17 -25.14 -4.90 48.30
C TYR A 17 -24.24 -5.15 47.09
N GLY A 18 -23.07 -4.48 47.14
CA GLY A 18 -21.75 -5.02 46.81
C GLY A 18 -21.61 -5.74 45.47
N GLN A 19 -21.39 -4.99 44.39
CA GLN A 19 -20.76 -5.55 43.19
C GLN A 19 -19.36 -4.95 43.02
N ASN A 20 -18.41 -5.87 42.99
CA ASN A 20 -16.98 -5.68 42.86
C ASN A 20 -16.67 -5.06 41.48
N LEU A 21 -15.95 -3.93 41.45
CA LEU A 21 -15.64 -3.14 40.25
C LEU A 21 -14.56 -3.78 39.34
N ASN A 22 -14.43 -5.11 39.32
CA ASN A 22 -13.31 -5.78 38.65
C ASN A 22 -13.61 -6.40 37.28
N ASP A 23 -14.83 -6.30 36.73
CA ASP A 23 -15.15 -6.96 35.46
C ASP A 23 -15.85 -6.04 34.43
N ILE A 24 -15.25 -4.89 34.13
CA ILE A 24 -15.52 -4.23 32.84
C ILE A 24 -14.51 -4.77 31.82
N SER A 25 -14.85 -5.87 31.16
CA SER A 25 -14.13 -6.31 29.97
C SER A 25 -14.70 -5.59 28.74
N VAL A 26 -13.91 -4.70 28.14
CA VAL A 26 -14.26 -4.12 26.83
C VAL A 26 -13.99 -5.19 25.76
N ARG A 27 -15.03 -5.84 25.25
CA ARG A 27 -14.95 -6.68 24.05
C ARG A 27 -15.22 -5.82 22.82
N ILE A 28 -14.22 -5.66 21.96
CA ILE A 28 -14.38 -5.10 20.62
C ILE A 28 -14.60 -6.29 19.68
N ASN A 29 -15.76 -6.35 19.04
CA ASN A 29 -16.05 -7.34 18.02
C ASN A 29 -15.29 -7.00 16.73
N ASN A 30 -14.84 -8.01 15.99
CA ASN A 30 -14.17 -7.88 14.69
C ASN A 30 -15.12 -7.23 13.65
N GLU A 31 -15.18 -5.90 13.62
CA GLU A 31 -15.66 -5.14 12.48
C GLU A 31 -14.50 -4.77 11.56
N GLN A 32 -14.80 -4.50 10.28
CA GLN A 32 -13.80 -4.02 9.31
C GLN A 32 -13.08 -2.79 9.87
N LEU A 33 -11.75 -2.75 9.71
CA LEU A 33 -10.88 -1.69 10.25
C LEU A 33 -11.35 -0.26 9.87
N ASP A 34 -12.10 -0.14 8.76
CA ASP A 34 -12.65 1.10 8.22
C ASP A 34 -13.88 1.65 8.99
N SER A 35 -14.42 0.95 10.00
CA SER A 35 -15.53 1.45 10.85
C SER A 35 -15.08 1.96 12.23
N LEU A 36 -13.81 1.76 12.60
CA LEU A 36 -13.34 2.08 13.95
C LEU A 36 -12.97 3.56 14.11
N PRO A 37 -13.21 4.13 15.31
CA PRO A 37 -12.73 5.48 15.63
C PRO A 37 -11.21 5.49 15.73
N LYS A 38 -10.60 6.64 15.44
CA LYS A 38 -9.15 6.83 15.60
C LYS A 38 -8.81 7.02 17.08
N PHE A 39 -7.76 6.38 17.57
CA PHE A 39 -7.32 6.50 18.96
C PHE A 39 -6.14 7.47 19.05
N VAL A 40 -6.16 8.36 20.05
CA VAL A 40 -5.08 9.31 20.31
C VAL A 40 -4.71 9.25 21.78
N ILE A 41 -3.46 8.94 22.09
CA ILE A 41 -2.94 9.01 23.45
C ILE A 41 -2.30 10.39 23.64
N LYS A 42 -2.82 11.18 24.59
CA LYS A 42 -2.31 12.51 24.92
C LYS A 42 -1.45 12.44 26.18
N MET A 43 -0.14 12.68 26.01
CA MET A 43 0.82 12.78 27.10
C MET A 43 1.41 14.19 27.11
N ASP A 44 0.94 15.02 28.04
CA ASP A 44 1.24 16.46 28.10
C ASP A 44 0.98 17.20 26.78
N LYS A 45 2.04 17.54 26.03
CA LYS A 45 1.97 18.24 24.73
C LYS A 45 2.17 17.32 23.53
N THR A 46 2.33 16.02 23.77
CA THR A 46 2.59 15.02 22.72
C THR A 46 1.35 14.19 22.47
N GLU A 47 1.01 14.00 21.19
CA GLU A 47 -0.10 13.17 20.74
C GLU A 47 0.45 11.96 19.97
N TYR A 48 -0.03 10.77 20.32
CA TYR A 48 0.33 9.52 19.65
C TYR A 48 -0.92 8.91 19.01
N PHE A 49 -0.87 8.67 17.69
CA PHE A 49 -2.00 8.21 16.89
C PHE A 49 -1.98 6.70 16.69
N PHE A 50 -3.13 6.06 16.87
CA PHE A 50 -3.30 4.62 16.71
C PHE A 50 -4.59 4.28 15.98
N ASP A 51 -4.53 3.23 15.16
CA ASP A 51 -5.70 2.64 14.50
C ASP A 51 -6.49 1.71 15.44
N SER A 52 -5.86 1.23 16.51
CA SER A 52 -6.50 0.44 17.57
C SER A 52 -5.81 0.65 18.93
N ILE A 53 -6.53 0.45 20.03
CA ILE A 53 -5.92 0.48 21.37
C ILE A 53 -5.09 -0.79 21.57
N PRO A 54 -3.81 -0.67 21.94
CA PRO A 54 -3.02 -1.84 22.32
C PRO A 54 -3.64 -2.55 23.54
N ASN A 55 -3.90 -3.85 23.41
CA ASN A 55 -4.44 -4.70 24.49
C ASN A 55 -3.52 -4.76 25.74
N THR A 56 -2.31 -4.26 25.61
CA THR A 56 -1.26 -4.20 26.63
C THR A 56 -1.37 -2.97 27.53
N ILE A 57 -2.22 -1.99 27.21
CA ILE A 57 -2.43 -0.82 28.07
C ILE A 57 -3.21 -1.26 29.31
N ASN A 58 -2.61 -1.07 30.49
CA ASN A 58 -3.29 -1.30 31.75
C ASN A 58 -4.34 -0.19 31.99
N PRO A 59 -5.64 -0.52 32.13
CA PRO A 59 -6.68 0.50 32.34
C PRO A 59 -6.46 1.36 33.59
N ASN A 60 -5.79 0.82 34.62
CA ASN A 60 -5.49 1.57 35.85
C ASN A 60 -4.53 2.75 35.61
N TRP A 61 -3.81 2.73 34.48
CA TRP A 61 -2.92 3.82 34.10
C TRP A 61 -3.66 4.99 33.45
N ILE A 62 -4.92 4.81 33.04
CA ILE A 62 -5.71 5.83 32.38
C ILE A 62 -6.34 6.76 33.42
N GLU A 63 -6.24 8.06 33.19
CA GLU A 63 -6.88 9.12 33.97
C GLU A 63 -8.26 9.45 33.39
N LYS A 64 -8.33 9.60 32.06
CA LYS A 64 -9.54 10.02 31.36
C LYS A 64 -9.59 9.43 29.95
N ILE A 65 -10.80 9.13 29.49
CA ILE A 65 -11.10 8.83 28.09
C ILE A 65 -12.14 9.84 27.62
N GLU A 66 -11.90 10.47 26.47
CA GLU A 66 -12.86 11.36 25.82
C GLU A 66 -13.22 10.82 24.44
N VAL A 67 -14.50 10.80 24.11
CA VAL A 67 -14.97 10.40 22.77
C VAL A 67 -15.48 11.64 22.06
N LEU A 68 -14.77 12.05 21.03
CA LEU A 68 -15.07 13.21 20.21
C LEU A 68 -15.88 12.78 18.99
N LYS A 69 -17.08 13.35 18.88
CA LYS A 69 -18.06 13.03 17.82
C LYS A 69 -18.43 14.23 16.94
N SER A 70 -17.87 15.42 17.19
CA SER A 70 -18.24 16.64 16.46
C SER A 70 -17.58 16.72 15.09
N GLU A 71 -18.28 17.30 14.12
CA GLU A 71 -17.81 17.45 12.73
C GLU A 71 -16.52 18.30 12.61
N GLU A 72 -16.37 19.35 13.42
CA GLU A 72 -15.16 20.20 13.42
C GLU A 72 -13.91 19.44 13.85
N GLN A 73 -14.03 18.48 14.77
CA GLN A 73 -12.89 17.69 15.25
C GLN A 73 -12.53 16.57 14.27
N LYS A 74 -13.47 16.13 13.41
CA LYS A 74 -13.17 15.20 12.29
C LYS A 74 -12.21 15.82 11.29
N TYR A 75 -12.25 17.13 11.09
CA TYR A 75 -11.32 17.86 10.23
C TYR A 75 -9.88 17.85 10.77
N ILE A 76 -9.70 17.94 12.09
CA ILE A 76 -8.36 17.99 12.73
C ILE A 76 -7.68 16.60 12.69
N TYR A 77 -8.46 15.52 12.82
CA TYR A 77 -7.90 14.18 13.05
C TYR A 77 -8.07 13.19 11.88
N GLY A 78 -8.86 13.55 10.87
CA GLY A 78 -8.89 12.90 9.55
C GLY A 78 -9.65 11.58 9.46
N ASN A 79 -10.58 11.27 10.38
CA ASN A 79 -11.42 10.07 10.32
C ASN A 79 -12.90 10.41 10.56
N GLY A 80 -13.77 9.99 9.65
CA GLY A 80 -15.22 10.22 9.69
C GLY A 80 -15.96 9.49 10.82
N ASN A 81 -15.31 8.50 11.45
CA ASN A 81 -15.89 7.60 12.45
C ASN A 81 -15.69 8.05 13.91
N GLY A 82 -15.20 9.27 14.13
CA GLY A 82 -14.96 9.84 15.46
C GLY A 82 -13.58 9.52 16.02
N ILE A 83 -13.24 10.16 17.15
CA ILE A 83 -11.92 10.06 17.78
C ILE A 83 -12.08 9.69 19.25
N VAL A 84 -11.22 8.82 19.75
CA VAL A 84 -11.12 8.48 21.17
C VAL A 84 -9.78 9.01 21.69
N LEU A 85 -9.83 10.01 22.56
CA LEU A 85 -8.66 10.53 23.27
C LEU A 85 -8.47 9.78 24.58
N ILE A 86 -7.25 9.33 24.85
CA ILE A 86 -6.86 8.64 26.07
C ILE A 86 -5.81 9.48 26.78
N TYR A 87 -6.07 9.83 28.03
CA TYR A 87 -5.17 10.60 28.88
C TYR A 87 -4.62 9.70 29.97
N PRO A 88 -3.33 9.36 29.95
CA PRO A 88 -2.68 8.61 31.03
C PRO A 88 -2.52 9.45 32.30
N LYS A 89 -2.55 8.79 33.47
CA LYS A 89 -2.13 9.43 34.74
C LYS A 89 -0.63 9.72 34.66
N LYS A 90 -0.24 10.94 35.04
CA LYS A 90 1.17 11.41 35.02
C LYS A 90 2.18 10.45 35.62
N LYS A 91 1.85 9.79 36.74
CA LYS A 91 2.75 8.82 37.40
C LYS A 91 3.10 7.59 36.54
N TYR A 92 2.38 7.33 35.46
CA TYR A 92 2.60 6.22 34.55
C TYR A 92 3.15 6.62 33.17
N TYR A 93 3.52 7.90 32.99
CA TYR A 93 4.04 8.37 31.70
C TYR A 93 5.28 7.60 31.23
N LYS A 94 6.19 7.23 32.14
CA LYS A 94 7.37 6.46 31.77
C LYS A 94 6.99 5.07 31.21
N GLN A 95 6.05 4.40 31.86
CA GLN A 95 5.54 3.09 31.44
C GLN A 95 4.81 3.19 30.11
N PHE A 96 4.00 4.24 29.92
CA PHE A 96 3.38 4.52 28.64
C PHE A 96 4.43 4.77 27.56
N GLY A 97 5.43 5.61 27.80
CA GLY A 97 6.51 5.89 26.83
C GLY A 97 7.19 4.60 26.35
N LEU A 98 7.64 3.75 27.29
CA LEU A 98 8.26 2.46 26.95
C LEU A 98 7.31 1.53 26.18
N LEU A 99 6.03 1.49 26.55
CA LEU A 99 5.04 0.69 25.86
C LEU A 99 4.84 1.18 24.42
N LEU A 100 4.72 2.50 24.22
CA LEU A 100 4.54 3.13 22.91
C LEU A 100 5.76 2.90 22.01
N GLU A 101 6.97 3.02 22.57
CA GLU A 101 8.23 2.68 21.88
C GLU A 101 8.25 1.21 21.43
N SER A 102 7.86 0.29 22.33
CA SER A 102 7.83 -1.14 22.02
C SER A 102 6.81 -1.48 20.92
N ILE A 103 5.63 -0.85 20.96
CA ILE A 103 4.60 -1.02 19.93
C ILE A 103 5.11 -0.48 18.60
N HIS A 104 5.71 0.70 18.60
CA HIS A 104 6.27 1.30 17.40
C HIS A 104 7.36 0.42 16.77
N SER A 105 8.29 -0.09 17.58
CA SER A 105 9.31 -1.04 17.13
C SER A 105 8.69 -2.31 16.55
N SER A 106 7.73 -2.93 17.24
CA SER A 106 7.07 -4.14 16.75
C SER A 106 6.29 -3.91 15.45
N GLN A 107 5.72 -2.72 15.28
CA GLN A 107 5.02 -2.33 14.06
C GLN A 107 6.01 -2.09 12.92
N ILE A 108 7.15 -1.47 13.19
CA ILE A 108 8.25 -1.33 12.21
C ILE A 108 8.71 -2.71 11.75
N ASP A 109 8.94 -3.65 12.67
CA ASP A 109 9.35 -5.02 12.33
C ASP A 109 8.27 -5.71 11.49
N SER A 110 7.00 -5.61 11.88
CA SER A 110 5.89 -6.16 11.09
C SER A 110 5.74 -5.51 9.70
N ASP A 111 5.88 -4.19 9.61
CA ASP A 111 5.73 -3.46 8.35
C ASP A 111 6.92 -3.73 7.43
N SER A 112 8.12 -3.93 7.99
CA SER A 112 9.31 -4.30 7.23
C SER A 112 9.14 -5.63 6.48
N VAL A 113 8.68 -6.67 7.18
CA VAL A 113 8.41 -7.99 6.60
C VAL A 113 7.33 -7.91 5.51
N LYS A 114 6.28 -7.09 5.71
CA LYS A 114 5.22 -6.89 4.71
C LYS A 114 5.76 -6.21 3.45
N ILE A 115 6.59 -5.17 3.61
CA ILE A 115 7.20 -4.45 2.51
C ILE A 115 8.13 -5.37 1.71
N GLU A 116 9.02 -6.09 2.39
CA GLU A 116 9.93 -7.03 1.72
C GLU A 116 9.15 -8.08 0.92
N LYS A 117 8.06 -8.61 1.50
CA LYS A 117 7.19 -9.57 0.80
C LYS A 117 6.54 -8.96 -0.44
N ILE A 118 6.02 -7.74 -0.36
CA ILE A 118 5.43 -7.04 -1.50
C ILE A 118 6.44 -6.90 -2.63
N VAL A 119 7.64 -6.40 -2.32
CA VAL A 119 8.70 -6.16 -3.30
C VAL A 119 9.19 -7.47 -3.92
N ASN A 120 9.48 -8.49 -3.09
CA ASN A 120 9.92 -9.79 -3.58
C ASN A 120 8.86 -10.48 -4.45
N ASN A 121 7.58 -10.40 -4.07
CA ASN A 121 6.49 -10.98 -4.86
C ASN A 121 6.36 -10.32 -6.23
N PHE A 122 6.45 -8.98 -6.28
CA PHE A 122 6.40 -8.24 -7.54
C PHE A 122 7.54 -8.63 -8.48
N PHE A 123 8.80 -8.57 -8.01
CA PHE A 123 9.93 -8.87 -8.87
C PHE A 123 10.02 -10.35 -9.24
N SER A 124 9.64 -11.27 -8.34
CA SER A 124 9.57 -12.71 -8.67
C SER A 124 8.57 -12.97 -9.80
N TRP A 125 7.39 -12.34 -9.74
CA TRP A 125 6.42 -12.42 -10.81
C TRP A 125 6.95 -11.79 -12.09
N TYR A 126 7.46 -10.56 -12.03
CA TYR A 126 7.94 -9.82 -13.20
C TYR A 126 9.04 -10.58 -13.94
N ILE A 127 10.03 -11.11 -13.21
CA ILE A 127 11.09 -11.96 -13.78
C ILE A 127 10.52 -13.23 -14.42
N GLY A 128 9.54 -13.87 -13.77
CA GLY A 128 8.92 -15.07 -14.31
C GLY A 128 8.20 -14.83 -15.65
N VAL A 129 7.44 -13.74 -15.76
CA VAL A 129 6.69 -13.41 -16.98
C VAL A 129 7.58 -12.86 -18.10
N THR A 130 8.66 -12.15 -17.78
CA THR A 130 9.62 -11.66 -18.80
C THR A 130 10.44 -12.80 -19.38
N LYS A 131 10.82 -13.80 -18.59
CA LYS A 131 11.54 -15.00 -19.07
C LYS A 131 10.69 -15.95 -19.91
N THR A 132 9.39 -15.99 -19.66
CA THR A 132 8.44 -16.82 -20.43
C THR A 132 7.88 -16.11 -21.67
N ASN A 133 8.29 -14.86 -21.90
CA ASN A 133 7.88 -14.00 -23.01
C ASN A 133 6.35 -13.84 -23.16
N ASN A 134 5.62 -13.89 -22.03
CA ASN A 134 4.19 -13.68 -22.01
C ASN A 134 3.88 -12.17 -21.91
N GLY A 135 4.08 -11.47 -23.03
CA GLY A 135 4.03 -10.00 -23.10
C GLY A 135 2.77 -9.38 -22.49
N SER A 136 1.60 -10.01 -22.67
CA SER A 136 0.31 -9.52 -22.16
C SER A 136 0.26 -9.27 -20.64
N GLU A 137 1.16 -9.90 -19.88
CA GLU A 137 1.12 -9.80 -18.42
C GLU A 137 1.84 -8.56 -17.90
N PHE A 138 2.85 -8.08 -18.62
CA PHE A 138 3.80 -7.10 -18.09
C PHE A 138 4.02 -5.88 -19.00
N ILE A 139 3.40 -5.86 -20.17
CA ILE A 139 3.32 -4.71 -21.09
C ILE A 139 1.94 -4.68 -21.77
N PRO A 140 1.46 -3.51 -22.24
CA PRO A 140 0.23 -3.43 -23.01
C PRO A 140 0.37 -4.12 -24.38
N GLN A 141 -0.76 -4.49 -24.98
CA GLN A 141 -0.81 -5.16 -26.28
C GLN A 141 -1.40 -4.26 -27.37
N PHE A 142 -0.84 -4.31 -28.58
CA PHE A 142 -1.46 -3.67 -29.74
C PHE A 142 -2.74 -4.39 -30.16
N VAL A 143 -3.85 -3.65 -30.25
CA VAL A 143 -5.18 -4.18 -30.61
C VAL A 143 -5.91 -3.24 -31.57
N GLU A 144 -6.96 -3.75 -32.20
CA GLU A 144 -7.88 -2.98 -33.04
C GLU A 144 -8.97 -2.33 -32.17
N ASN A 145 -9.22 -1.03 -32.38
CA ASN A 145 -10.35 -0.35 -31.76
C ASN A 145 -11.62 -0.46 -32.61
N GLU A 146 -12.75 0.04 -32.09
CA GLU A 146 -14.07 0.00 -32.76
C GLU A 146 -14.11 0.69 -34.13
N LYS A 147 -13.13 1.57 -34.44
CA LYS A 147 -13.01 2.29 -35.71
C LYS A 147 -12.05 1.61 -36.69
N GLY A 148 -11.50 0.44 -36.35
CA GLY A 148 -10.49 -0.26 -37.15
C GLY A 148 -9.07 0.32 -37.08
N MET A 149 -8.83 1.22 -36.13
CA MET A 149 -7.51 1.83 -35.90
C MET A 149 -6.75 1.08 -34.81
N THR A 150 -5.44 1.24 -34.80
CA THR A 150 -4.56 0.61 -33.81
C THR A 150 -4.62 1.35 -32.48
N THR A 151 -4.60 0.61 -31.38
CA THR A 151 -4.51 1.16 -30.02
C THR A 151 -3.83 0.16 -29.08
N LEU A 152 -3.77 0.48 -27.79
CA LEU A 152 -3.19 -0.36 -26.75
C LEU A 152 -4.25 -0.88 -25.77
N GLU A 153 -4.19 -2.18 -25.52
CA GLU A 153 -4.93 -2.88 -24.46
C GLU A 153 -4.09 -2.89 -23.18
N PHE A 154 -4.67 -2.45 -22.07
CA PHE A 154 -3.98 -2.33 -20.77
C PHE A 154 -4.53 -3.23 -19.66
N SER A 155 -5.70 -3.84 -19.81
CA SER A 155 -6.46 -4.44 -18.70
C SER A 155 -5.63 -5.46 -17.94
N LYS A 156 -5.00 -6.42 -18.65
CA LYS A 156 -4.23 -7.49 -18.00
C LYS A 156 -2.96 -6.95 -17.31
N TYR A 157 -2.24 -6.06 -17.99
CA TYR A 157 -1.05 -5.42 -17.43
C TYR A 157 -1.37 -4.63 -16.16
N LEU A 158 -2.39 -3.77 -16.20
CA LEU A 158 -2.75 -2.93 -15.06
C LEU A 158 -3.42 -3.71 -13.92
N GLU A 159 -4.18 -4.75 -14.22
CA GLU A 159 -4.67 -5.68 -13.20
C GLU A 159 -3.51 -6.31 -12.44
N ASN A 160 -2.48 -6.75 -13.15
CA ASN A 160 -1.28 -7.29 -12.51
C ASN A 160 -0.56 -6.25 -11.65
N LEU A 161 -0.38 -5.01 -12.13
CA LEU A 161 0.22 -3.95 -11.29
C LEU A 161 -0.59 -3.73 -9.99
N ARG A 162 -1.92 -3.71 -10.06
CA ARG A 162 -2.78 -3.60 -8.85
C ARG A 162 -2.62 -4.80 -7.92
N LYS A 163 -2.59 -6.01 -8.48
CA LYS A 163 -2.36 -7.27 -7.76
C LYS A 163 -1.03 -7.25 -7.02
N TYR A 164 0.00 -6.64 -7.60
CA TYR A 164 1.32 -6.46 -7.01
C TYR A 164 1.50 -5.12 -6.30
N HIS A 165 0.39 -4.56 -5.77
CA HIS A 165 0.39 -3.44 -4.84
C HIS A 165 0.87 -2.10 -5.40
N PHE A 166 0.85 -1.88 -6.71
CA PHE A 166 1.07 -0.54 -7.25
C PHE A 166 -0.04 0.40 -6.80
N SER A 167 0.31 1.64 -6.48
CA SER A 167 -0.67 2.68 -6.18
C SER A 167 -1.45 3.06 -7.44
N ASN A 168 -2.69 3.51 -7.27
CA ASN A 168 -3.48 4.01 -8.40
C ASN A 168 -2.78 5.21 -9.05
N SER A 169 -2.14 6.08 -8.26
CA SER A 169 -1.38 7.21 -8.80
C SER A 169 -0.22 6.79 -9.70
N LEU A 170 0.55 5.78 -9.30
CA LEU A 170 1.65 5.25 -10.12
C LEU A 170 1.12 4.57 -11.39
N ILE A 171 -0.01 3.87 -11.30
CA ILE A 171 -0.68 3.26 -12.46
C ILE A 171 -1.13 4.32 -13.47
N GLU A 172 -1.71 5.45 -13.02
CA GLU A 172 -2.09 6.53 -13.95
C GLU A 172 -0.86 7.18 -14.58
N VAL A 173 0.22 7.39 -13.82
CA VAL A 173 1.49 7.88 -14.38
C VAL A 173 2.05 6.91 -15.42
N GLU A 174 1.99 5.60 -15.16
CA GLU A 174 2.42 4.57 -16.10
C GLU A 174 1.58 4.61 -17.39
N LYS A 175 0.25 4.74 -17.33
CA LYS A 175 -0.55 4.88 -18.56
C LYS A 175 -0.13 6.09 -19.39
N LEU A 176 0.14 7.22 -18.73
CA LEU A 176 0.50 8.46 -19.41
C LEU A 176 1.81 8.33 -20.20
N THR A 177 2.71 7.40 -19.86
CA THR A 177 3.94 7.19 -20.64
C THR A 177 3.67 6.62 -22.03
N TYR A 178 2.50 6.02 -22.28
CA TYR A 178 2.11 5.47 -23.58
C TYR A 178 1.30 6.44 -24.43
N GLN A 179 0.98 7.63 -23.93
CA GLN A 179 0.02 8.53 -24.57
C GLN A 179 0.50 9.02 -25.95
N GLU A 180 1.80 9.23 -26.10
CA GLU A 180 2.37 9.62 -27.38
C GLU A 180 2.25 8.51 -28.42
N CYS A 181 2.62 7.28 -28.06
CA CYS A 181 2.40 6.11 -28.89
C CYS A 181 0.93 5.98 -29.31
N ILE A 182 0.00 6.03 -28.35
CA ILE A 182 -1.45 5.94 -28.63
C ILE A 182 -1.90 7.01 -29.62
N SER A 183 -1.44 8.26 -29.47
CA SER A 183 -1.81 9.36 -30.37
C SER A 183 -1.32 9.18 -31.81
N HIS A 184 -0.21 8.45 -32.01
CA HIS A 184 0.26 8.04 -33.32
C HIS A 184 -0.55 6.86 -33.88
N LEU A 185 -0.77 5.83 -33.07
CA LEU A 185 -1.51 4.63 -33.45
C LEU A 185 -2.95 4.90 -33.87
N GLU A 186 -3.60 5.94 -33.32
CA GLU A 186 -4.94 6.39 -33.70
C GLU A 186 -5.07 6.75 -35.19
N LYS A 187 -3.95 7.00 -35.88
CA LYS A 187 -3.90 7.33 -37.32
C LYS A 187 -3.50 6.13 -38.19
N VAL A 188 -3.19 4.99 -37.58
CA VAL A 188 -2.73 3.77 -38.26
C VAL A 188 -3.82 2.70 -38.21
N ARG A 189 -4.27 2.21 -39.39
CA ARG A 189 -5.23 1.10 -39.44
C ARG A 189 -4.58 -0.18 -38.92
N TYR A 190 -5.34 -0.98 -38.17
CA TYR A 190 -4.80 -2.20 -37.57
C TYR A 190 -4.35 -3.25 -38.60
N SER A 191 -5.02 -3.29 -39.77
CA SER A 191 -4.59 -4.11 -40.91
C SER A 191 -3.19 -3.74 -41.40
N ASP A 192 -2.91 -2.45 -41.45
CA ASP A 192 -1.69 -1.89 -42.02
C ASP A 192 -0.55 -2.00 -41.00
N PHE A 193 -0.85 -1.75 -39.72
CA PHE A 193 0.07 -1.99 -38.60
C PHE A 193 0.65 -3.42 -38.65
N LYS A 194 -0.20 -4.44 -38.75
CA LYS A 194 0.24 -5.85 -38.78
C LYS A 194 1.15 -6.22 -39.95
N THR A 195 1.17 -5.44 -41.01
CA THR A 195 1.91 -5.75 -42.24
C THR A 195 3.08 -4.81 -42.51
N SER A 196 3.00 -3.57 -42.02
CA SER A 196 3.94 -2.50 -42.35
C SER A 196 4.88 -2.17 -41.19
N TRP A 197 4.50 -2.47 -39.94
CA TRP A 197 5.33 -2.20 -38.76
C TRP A 197 6.14 -3.45 -38.42
N THR A 198 7.19 -3.68 -39.21
CA THR A 198 8.07 -4.84 -39.05
C THR A 198 9.48 -4.47 -38.63
N ASP A 199 9.85 -3.19 -38.75
CA ASP A 199 11.16 -2.68 -38.35
C ASP A 199 11.07 -1.98 -36.99
N LEU A 200 12.17 -2.02 -36.23
CA LEU A 200 12.31 -1.34 -34.95
C LEU A 200 12.13 0.17 -35.09
N ASP A 201 12.67 0.74 -36.17
CA ASP A 201 12.65 2.18 -36.47
C ASP A 201 11.20 2.72 -36.56
N ASP A 202 10.25 1.91 -37.01
CA ASP A 202 8.82 2.27 -37.08
C ASP A 202 8.25 2.52 -35.67
N PHE A 203 8.66 1.69 -34.70
CA PHE A 203 8.24 1.81 -33.31
C PHE A 203 8.95 2.96 -32.59
N GLU A 204 10.26 3.11 -32.80
CA GLU A 204 11.07 4.16 -32.16
C GLU A 204 10.66 5.55 -32.63
N SER A 205 10.39 5.73 -33.92
CA SER A 205 9.96 7.02 -34.48
C SER A 205 8.59 7.51 -33.96
N THR A 206 7.83 6.63 -33.31
CA THR A 206 6.49 6.91 -32.77
C THR A 206 6.40 6.74 -31.25
N ASN A 207 7.52 6.52 -30.57
CA ASN A 207 7.62 6.21 -29.14
C ASN A 207 6.76 4.99 -28.72
N CYS A 208 6.60 4.03 -29.63
CA CYS A 208 5.91 2.76 -29.41
C CYS A 208 6.89 1.60 -29.16
N ASP A 209 8.16 1.89 -28.94
CA ASP A 209 9.26 0.97 -28.70
C ASP A 209 9.36 0.51 -27.22
N PHE A 210 8.27 0.59 -26.47
CA PHE A 210 8.23 0.23 -25.04
C PHE A 210 8.55 -1.25 -24.75
N ALA A 211 8.58 -2.11 -25.77
CA ALA A 211 9.04 -3.49 -25.66
C ALA A 211 10.58 -3.64 -25.76
N ASN A 212 11.31 -2.59 -26.18
CA ASN A 212 12.77 -2.60 -26.33
C ASN A 212 13.50 -2.60 -24.99
N SER A 213 12.82 -2.24 -23.90
CA SER A 213 13.40 -2.32 -22.56
C SER A 213 12.39 -2.80 -21.53
N TYR A 214 12.88 -3.54 -20.54
CA TYR A 214 12.05 -4.01 -19.44
C TYR A 214 11.71 -2.87 -18.50
N ARG A 215 10.49 -2.34 -18.58
CA ARG A 215 10.01 -1.16 -17.86
C ARG A 215 10.46 -1.04 -16.39
N TRP A 216 10.37 -2.12 -15.61
CA TRP A 216 10.57 -2.07 -14.15
C TRP A 216 11.99 -2.43 -13.69
N THR A 217 12.78 -3.06 -14.57
CA THR A 217 14.18 -3.43 -14.29
C THR A 217 15.18 -2.64 -15.13
N GLY A 218 14.72 -1.97 -16.18
CA GLY A 218 15.57 -1.43 -17.23
C GLY A 218 16.31 -2.51 -18.02
N GLY A 219 17.06 -2.06 -19.02
CA GLY A 219 17.86 -2.93 -19.89
C GLY A 219 17.03 -3.65 -20.96
N MET A 220 17.74 -4.24 -21.92
CA MET A 220 17.18 -5.00 -23.05
C MET A 220 17.08 -6.50 -22.76
N GLU A 221 17.70 -6.96 -21.66
CA GLU A 221 17.74 -8.38 -21.28
C GLU A 221 17.02 -8.62 -19.95
N PRO A 222 16.31 -9.75 -19.82
CA PRO A 222 15.62 -10.09 -18.59
C PRO A 222 16.65 -10.38 -17.49
N ILE A 223 16.37 -9.89 -16.29
CA ILE A 223 17.25 -10.11 -15.14
C ILE A 223 17.01 -11.51 -14.55
N ASP A 224 17.99 -12.08 -13.85
CA ASP A 224 17.81 -13.39 -13.22
C ASP A 224 17.20 -13.31 -11.83
N CYS A 225 17.62 -12.32 -11.04
CA CYS A 225 17.16 -12.17 -9.68
C CYS A 225 17.27 -10.73 -9.16
N VAL A 226 16.57 -10.48 -8.06
CA VAL A 226 16.59 -9.23 -7.30
C VAL A 226 16.92 -9.57 -5.86
N LYS A 227 17.79 -8.77 -5.24
CA LYS A 227 18.08 -8.84 -3.81
C LYS A 227 17.81 -7.51 -3.12
N ILE A 228 17.05 -7.58 -2.03
CA ILE A 228 16.91 -6.45 -1.10
C ILE A 228 18.23 -6.32 -0.34
N VAL A 229 18.82 -5.13 -0.41
CA VAL A 229 20.10 -4.80 0.25
C VAL A 229 19.87 -4.01 1.52
N ASP A 230 18.85 -3.15 1.50
CA ASP A 230 18.52 -2.26 2.61
C ASP A 230 17.04 -1.92 2.57
N LEU A 231 16.45 -1.71 3.74
CA LEU A 231 15.09 -1.24 3.91
C LEU A 231 15.07 -0.20 5.02
N LYS A 232 14.65 1.02 4.67
CA LYS A 232 14.45 2.11 5.62
C LYS A 232 12.97 2.44 5.71
N LEU A 233 12.42 2.31 6.91
CA LEU A 233 11.11 2.86 7.25
C LEU A 233 11.28 4.22 7.93
N ASN A 234 10.58 5.23 7.44
CA ASN A 234 10.50 6.53 8.10
C ASN A 234 9.23 6.64 8.95
N SER A 235 9.20 7.62 9.85
CA SER A 235 8.05 7.92 10.73
C SER A 235 6.77 8.27 9.95
N ASN A 236 6.90 8.65 8.68
CA ASN A 236 5.80 9.10 7.82
C ASN A 236 5.16 7.95 7.03
N GLN A 237 5.42 6.70 7.44
CA GLN A 237 4.88 5.50 6.77
C GLN A 237 5.31 5.40 5.30
N THR A 238 6.56 5.78 5.01
CA THR A 238 7.26 5.52 3.75
C THR A 238 8.32 4.45 3.97
N GLY A 239 8.34 3.44 3.11
CA GLY A 239 9.39 2.44 3.00
C GLY A 239 10.28 2.73 1.80
N LEU A 240 11.59 2.82 2.00
CA LEU A 240 12.59 2.91 0.96
C LEU A 240 13.36 1.59 0.89
N VAL A 241 13.16 0.83 -0.18
CA VAL A 241 13.78 -0.48 -0.38
C VAL A 241 14.87 -0.34 -1.44
N GLN A 242 16.11 -0.61 -1.07
CA GLN A 242 17.22 -0.64 -2.00
C GLN A 242 17.41 -2.04 -2.55
N LEU A 243 17.45 -2.15 -3.88
CA LEU A 243 17.58 -3.39 -4.61
C LEU A 243 18.91 -3.46 -5.36
N LYS A 244 19.40 -4.69 -5.52
CA LYS A 244 20.41 -5.04 -6.52
C LYS A 244 19.86 -6.09 -7.47
N PHE A 245 20.19 -5.95 -8.74
CA PHE A 245 19.92 -6.95 -9.77
C PHE A 245 21.09 -7.89 -9.89
N CYS A 246 20.78 -9.19 -9.95
CA CYS A 246 21.75 -10.24 -10.10
C CYS A 246 21.52 -11.08 -11.36
N GLY A 247 22.63 -11.60 -11.87
CA GLY A 247 22.73 -12.58 -12.94
C GLY A 247 23.61 -13.74 -12.51
N PHE A 248 23.62 -14.82 -13.29
CA PHE A 248 24.51 -15.97 -13.07
C PHE A 248 25.45 -16.13 -14.26
N ASP A 249 26.76 -16.24 -14.00
CA ASP A 249 27.72 -16.56 -15.06
C ASP A 249 27.63 -18.04 -15.49
N SER A 250 28.43 -18.42 -16.49
CA SER A 250 28.45 -19.79 -17.01
C SER A 250 28.86 -20.86 -15.97
N ASN A 251 29.46 -20.45 -14.86
CA ASN A 251 29.83 -21.33 -13.74
C ASN A 251 28.78 -21.29 -12.61
N GLY A 252 27.65 -20.59 -12.81
CA GLY A 252 26.61 -20.40 -11.81
C GLY A 252 26.98 -19.41 -10.71
N LYS A 253 28.05 -18.62 -10.88
CA LYS A 253 28.44 -17.60 -9.91
C LYS A 253 27.58 -16.37 -10.10
N GLU A 254 27.01 -15.90 -9.00
CA GLU A 254 26.21 -14.69 -8.96
C GLU A 254 27.08 -13.44 -9.17
N TYR A 255 26.61 -12.53 -10.02
CA TYR A 255 27.17 -11.19 -10.18
C TYR A 255 26.06 -10.14 -10.10
N PHE A 256 26.42 -8.90 -9.77
CA PHE A 256 25.48 -7.78 -9.66
C PHE A 256 25.81 -6.70 -10.69
N TRP A 257 24.78 -6.15 -11.35
CA TRP A 257 24.98 -5.20 -12.44
C TRP A 257 24.03 -4.01 -12.43
N GLY A 258 22.98 -4.02 -11.59
CA GLY A 258 22.01 -2.93 -11.49
C GLY A 258 21.59 -2.65 -10.07
N LYS A 259 21.07 -1.44 -9.83
CA LYS A 259 20.46 -1.02 -8.56
C LYS A 259 19.18 -0.26 -8.85
N LYS A 260 18.18 -0.44 -7.99
CA LYS A 260 16.93 0.31 -8.02
C LYS A 260 16.51 0.67 -6.59
N ILE A 261 15.70 1.72 -6.47
CA ILE A 261 15.03 2.06 -5.22
C ILE A 261 13.53 1.93 -5.42
N VAL A 262 12.89 1.10 -4.61
CA VAL A 262 11.42 1.01 -4.56
C VAL A 262 10.94 1.84 -3.39
N ILE A 263 10.02 2.76 -3.68
CA ILE A 263 9.37 3.59 -2.68
C ILE A 263 7.96 3.05 -2.47
N LEU A 264 7.64 2.75 -1.21
CA LEU A 264 6.31 2.34 -0.78
C LEU A 264 5.75 3.34 0.22
N GLU A 265 4.45 3.57 0.15
CA GLU A 265 3.72 4.38 1.13
C GLU A 265 2.53 3.59 1.67
N LYS A 266 2.21 3.80 2.94
CA LYS A 266 1.02 3.21 3.56
C LYS A 266 -0.20 4.06 3.22
N GLN A 267 -1.12 3.48 2.47
CA GLN A 267 -2.37 4.11 2.04
C GLN A 267 -3.53 3.27 2.56
N ASN A 268 -4.39 3.87 3.40
CA ASN A 268 -5.53 3.19 4.03
C ASN A 268 -5.11 1.85 4.69
N GLY A 269 -4.06 1.89 5.52
CA GLY A 269 -3.53 0.72 6.22
C GLY A 269 -2.73 -0.28 5.37
N ASN A 270 -2.66 -0.09 4.04
CA ASN A 270 -2.01 -1.00 3.11
C ASN A 270 -0.77 -0.37 2.47
N TRP A 271 0.34 -1.10 2.42
CA TRP A 271 1.54 -0.67 1.71
C TRP A 271 1.32 -0.76 0.19
N LYS A 272 1.65 0.34 -0.50
CA LYS A 272 1.56 0.46 -1.96
C LYS A 272 2.87 0.96 -2.53
N ILE A 273 3.30 0.37 -3.64
CA ILE A 273 4.44 0.86 -4.43
C ILE A 273 4.01 2.15 -5.12
N THR A 274 4.67 3.25 -4.78
CA THR A 274 4.40 4.58 -5.34
C THR A 274 5.47 5.01 -6.34
N LYS A 275 6.65 4.40 -6.30
CA LYS A 275 7.74 4.68 -7.23
C LYS A 275 8.74 3.53 -7.35
N ILE A 276 9.35 3.38 -8.52
CA ILE A 276 10.55 2.57 -8.74
C ILE A 276 11.54 3.44 -9.53
N ASP A 277 12.66 3.79 -8.89
CA ASP A 277 13.75 4.61 -9.44
C ASP A 277 14.92 3.76 -9.91
#